data_AF-A0A357G5L0-F1
#
_entry.id   AF-A0A357G5L0-F1
#
_cell.length_a   1.000
_cell.length_b   1.000
_cell.length_c   1.000
_cell.angle_alpha   90.00
_cell.angle_beta   90.00
_cell.angle_gamma   90.00
#
_symmetry.space_group_name_H-M   'P 1'
#
loop_
_entity.id
_entity.type
_entity.pdbx_description
1 polymer ?
#
loop_
_entity_poly.entity_id
_entity_poly.type
_entity_poly.pdbx_seq_one_letter_code
_entity_poly.pdbx_strand_id
1 'polypeptide(L)' 'MVEFFQVLYFLALSVFILLSVFIVFHIVKYSYNKESSFFMLLIFVAFTGLLIFSNIILFLKLPLEEMLSSII' A
#
# COMPACT_ATOMS: atom_id res chain seq x y z
N MET A 1 14.06 4.56 19.00
CA MET A 1 13.58 3.25 18.51
C MET A 1 12.27 3.41 17.76
N VAL A 2 11.24 4.00 18.37
CA VAL A 2 9.91 4.19 17.76
C VAL A 2 9.94 4.99 16.45
N GLU A 3 10.63 6.13 16.42
CA GLU A 3 10.85 6.94 15.21
C GLU A 3 11.44 6.15 14.03
N PHE A 4 12.38 5.23 14.32
CA PHE A 4 13.00 4.39 13.30
C PHE A 4 11.97 3.43 12.67
N PHE A 5 11.12 2.79 13.49
CA PHE A 5 10.05 1.92 12.98
C PHE A 5 9.00 2.70 12.20
N GLN A 6 8.70 3.93 12.60
CA GLN A 6 7.77 4.80 11.87
C GLN A 6 8.34 5.19 10.50
N VAL A 7 9.62 5.56 10.41
CA VAL A 7 10.30 5.82 9.14
C VAL A 7 10.33 4.56 8.25
N LEU A 8 10.63 3.39 8.83
CA LEU A 8 10.65 2.13 8.09
C LEU A 8 9.27 1.76 7.54
N TYR A 9 8.21 1.92 8.34
CA TYR A 9 6.83 1.72 7.90
C TYR A 9 6.50 2.67 6.74
N PHE A 10 6.83 3.96 6.90
CA PHE A 10 6.58 4.96 5.86
C PHE A 10 7.29 4.63 4.54
N LEU A 11 8.55 4.15 4.61
CA LEU A 11 9.29 3.69 3.44
C LEU A 11 8.62 2.48 2.78
N ALA A 12 8.20 1.49 3.57
CA ALA A 12 7.49 0.32 3.04
C ALA A 12 6.18 0.71 2.34
N LEU A 13 5.39 1.59 2.96
CA LEU A 13 4.15 2.12 2.38
C LEU A 13 4.42 2.87 1.08
N SER A 14 5.49 3.67 1.03
CA SER A 14 5.90 4.39 -0.18
C SER A 14 6.28 3.44 -1.33
N VAL A 15 6.99 2.35 -1.02
CA VAL A 15 7.32 1.30 -2.01
C VAL A 15 6.05 0.64 -2.54
N PHE A 16 5.06 0.34 -1.69
CA PHE A 16 3.78 -0.22 -2.14
C PHE A 16 3.00 0.73 -3.05
N ILE A 17 3.03 2.04 -2.77
CA ILE A 17 2.40 3.04 -3.64
C ILE A 17 3.09 3.06 -5.02
N LEU A 18 4.42 3.09 -5.05
CA LEU A 18 5.20 3.07 -6.30
C LEU A 18 4.94 1.81 -7.12
N LEU A 19 4.93 0.64 -6.48
CA LEU A 19 4.58 -0.64 -7.12
C LEU A 19 3.15 -0.61 -7.65
N SER A 20 2.21 -0.03 -6.91
CA SER A 20 0.82 0.07 -7.36
C SER A 20 0.68 0.91 -8.62
N VAL A 21 1.38 2.05 -8.69
CA VAL A 21 1.43 2.89 -9.91
C VAL A 21 2.04 2.11 -11.08
N PHE A 22 3.14 1.39 -10.85
CA PHE A 22 3.77 0.56 -11.87
C PHE A 22 2.82 -0.53 -12.40
N ILE A 23 2.09 -1.21 -11.50
CA ILE A 23 1.12 -2.25 -11.89
C ILE A 23 -0.03 -1.65 -12.69
N VAL A 24 -0.58 -0.50 -12.27
CA VAL A 24 -1.64 0.19 -13.03
C VAL A 24 -1.14 0.55 -14.44
N PHE A 25 0.07 1.13 -14.54
CA PHE A 25 0.68 1.41 -15.84
C PHE A 25 0.83 0.15 -16.68
N HIS A 26 1.29 -0.95 -16.07
CA HIS A 26 1.48 -2.21 -16.76
C HIS A 26 0.15 -2.76 -17.32
N ILE A 27 -0.91 -2.77 -16.50
CA ILE A 27 -2.24 -3.23 -16.90
C ILE A 27 -2.76 -2.39 -18.09
N VAL A 28 -2.70 -1.06 -17.98
CA VAL A 28 -3.24 -0.16 -19.02
C VAL A 28 -2.45 -0.25 -20.33
N LYS A 29 -1.13 -0.34 -20.25
CA LYS A 29 -0.25 -0.24 -21.43
C LYS A 29 0.00 -1.59 -22.12
N TYR A 30 0.13 -2.67 -21.35
CA TYR A 30 0.56 -3.98 -21.87
C TYR A 30 -0.57 -5.00 -21.99
N SER A 31 -1.79 -4.71 -21.51
CA SER A 31 -2.92 -5.61 -21.74
C SER A 31 -3.35 -5.58 -23.21
N TYR A 32 -3.36 -6.76 -23.83
CA TYR A 32 -3.82 -6.97 -25.21
C TYR A 32 -5.33 -6.80 -25.37
N ASN A 33 -6.13 -7.14 -24.35
CA ASN A 33 -7.59 -7.02 -24.37
C ASN A 33 -8.04 -5.87 -23.45
N LYS A 34 -8.74 -4.88 -24.04
CA LYS A 34 -9.22 -3.68 -23.33
C LYS A 34 -10.30 -3.98 -22.30
N GLU A 35 -11.19 -4.94 -22.55
CA GLU A 35 -12.22 -5.33 -21.59
C GLU A 35 -11.59 -5.99 -20.37
N SER A 36 -10.70 -6.97 -20.60
CA SER A 36 -9.95 -7.63 -19.52
C SER A 36 -9.10 -6.64 -18.73
N SER A 37 -8.47 -5.67 -19.39
CA SER A 37 -7.74 -4.58 -18.74
C SER A 37 -8.63 -3.77 -17.79
N PHE A 38 -9.85 -3.44 -18.20
CA PHE A 38 -10.77 -2.65 -17.39
C PHE A 38 -11.20 -3.42 -16.13
N PHE A 39 -11.62 -4.68 -16.27
CA PHE A 39 -12.00 -5.51 -15.13
C PHE A 39 -10.84 -5.72 -14.15
N MET A 40 -9.64 -6.01 -14.67
CA MET A 40 -8.46 -6.22 -13.82
C MET A 40 -8.04 -4.93 -13.10
N LEU A 41 -8.14 -3.78 -13.77
CA LEU A 41 -7.86 -2.48 -13.14
C LEU A 41 -8.88 -2.14 -12.06
N LEU A 42 -10.17 -2.41 -12.30
CA LEU A 42 -11.23 -2.17 -11.32
C LEU A 42 -11.01 -2.99 -10.04
N ILE A 43 -10.75 -4.29 -10.18
CA ILE A 43 -10.46 -5.18 -9.05
C ILE A 43 -9.19 -4.71 -8.33
N PHE A 44 -8.11 -4.46 -9.08
CA PHE A 44 -6.84 -4.05 -8.50
C PHE A 44 -6.98 -2.75 -7.70
N VAL A 45 -7.58 -1.71 -8.29
CA VAL A 45 -7.74 -0.40 -7.63
C VAL A 45 -8.64 -0.52 -6.40
N ALA A 46 -9.73 -1.30 -6.46
CA ALA A 46 -10.63 -1.46 -5.32
C ALA A 46 -9.92 -2.11 -4.12
N PHE A 47 -9.28 -3.26 -4.32
CA PHE A 47 -8.64 -4.00 -3.22
C PHE A 47 -7.35 -3.33 -2.76
N THR A 48 -6.46 -2.95 -3.68
CA THR A 48 -5.21 -2.27 -3.34
C THR A 48 -5.47 -0.91 -2.70
N GLY A 49 -6.48 -0.16 -3.18
CA GLY A 49 -6.90 1.09 -2.57
C GLY A 49 -7.38 0.90 -1.13
N LEU A 50 -8.20 -0.12 -0.88
CA LEU A 50 -8.67 -0.45 0.47
C LEU A 50 -7.52 -0.87 1.40
N LEU A 51 -6.57 -1.65 0.89
CA LEU A 51 -5.37 -2.05 1.65
C LEU A 51 -4.46 -0.85 1.97
N ILE A 52 -4.17 0.01 0.99
CA ILE A 52 -3.36 1.22 1.21
C ILE A 52 -4.05 2.14 2.22
N PHE A 53 -5.36 2.36 2.07
CA PHE A 53 -6.14 3.17 2.99
C PHE A 53 -6.10 2.61 4.42
N SER A 54 -6.29 1.30 4.56
CA SER A 54 -6.22 0.63 5.87
C SER A 54 -4.83 0.79 6.50
N ASN A 55 -3.76 0.67 5.70
CA ASN A 55 -2.39 0.87 6.16
C ASN A 55 -2.09 2.33 6.55
N ILE A 56 -2.65 3.31 5.84
CA ILE A 56 -2.54 4.72 6.21
C ILE A 56 -3.22 4.98 7.57
N ILE A 57 -4.44 4.44 7.78
CA ILE A 57 -5.12 4.55 9.07
C ILE A 57 -4.30 3.89 10.17
N LEU A 58 -3.78 2.69 9.92
CA LEU A 58 -2.96 1.95 10.87
C LEU A 58 -1.73 2.78 11.25
N PHE A 59 -1.02 3.33 10.27
CA PHE A 59 0.16 4.17 10.47
C PHE A 59 -0.14 5.42 11.31
N LEU A 60 -1.29 6.08 11.09
CA LEU A 60 -1.66 7.30 11.81
C LEU A 60 -2.17 7.05 13.24
N LYS A 61 -2.70 5.86 13.52
CA LYS A 61 -3.35 5.53 14.80
C LYS A 61 -2.57 4.55 15.67
N LEU A 62 -1.49 3.98 15.18
CA LEU A 62 -0.70 3.00 15.91
C LEU A 62 0.02 3.66 17.10
N PRO A 63 -0.24 3.25 18.35
CA PRO A 63 0.57 3.67 19.50
C PRO A 63 1.88 2.87 19.48
N LEU A 64 2.78 3.19 18.55
CA LEU A 64 4.05 2.47 18.39
C LEU A 64 4.89 2.49 19.67
N GLU A 65 4.79 3.55 20.47
CA GLU A 65 5.47 3.64 21.78
C GLU A 65 5.03 2.53 22.74
N GLU A 66 3.72 2.36 22.91
CA GLU A 66 3.15 1.34 23.80
C GLU A 66 3.44 -0.08 23.29
N MET A 67 3.36 -0.28 21.97
CA MET A 67 3.63 -1.58 21.35
C MET A 67 5.11 -1.98 21.41
N LEU A 68 6.05 -1.03 21.29
CA LEU A 68 7.47 -1.37 21.46
C LEU A 68 7.81 -1.64 22.92
N SER A 69 7.20 -0.90 23.85
CA SER A 69 7.42 -1.06 25.29
C SER A 69 6.89 -2.39 25.86
N SER A 70 6.00 -3.07 25.13
CA SER A 70 5.47 -4.39 25.49
C SER A 70 6.25 -5.55 24.88
N ILE A 71 7.13 -5.28 23.92
CA ILE A 71 7.95 -6.30 23.23
C ILE A 71 9.37 -6.38 23.80
N ILE A 72 9.90 -5.26 24.32
CA ILE A 72 11.22 -5.14 24.97
C ILE A 72 11.03 -5.09 26.47
#